data_AF-A0A1F3WY01-F1
#
_entry.id   AF-A0A1F3WY01-F1
#
_cell.length_a   1.000
_cell.length_b   1.000
_cell.length_c   1.000
_cell.angle_alpha   90.00
_cell.angle_beta   90.00
_cell.angle_gamma   90.00
#
_symmetry.space_group_name_H-M   'P 1'
#
loop_
_entity.id
_entity.type
_entity.pdbx_description
1 polymer ?
#
loop_
_entity_poly.entity_id
_entity_poly.type
_entity_poly.pdbx_seq_one_letter_code
_entity_poly.pdbx_strand_id
1 'polypeptide(L)'
;MKFKDQLIEGTLVKRYKRFFAEIKLLSGELVTAHTANTGPMTTCFEIGRPALLSRHDNPKRKLKYSLEMIKAPQSWIGVNTHLANQLTSEAIQNKTIQELQGYKNIFPEYKIGNSRLDFMLTNSNSPECFVEVKSVTLLGDNNQALFPDAVTTRGQKHLLELMDLKKKGFRTVMLFIVQREDVTQFKIAAHIDKNYAKLLTQALHFEVEILVYGCRLTAQEIIIDKKLLYAPQLNSTET
;
A
#
# COMPACT_ATOMS: atom_id res chain seq x y z
N MET A 1 6.55 -10.76 -4.70
CA MET A 1 5.87 -11.49 -5.77
C MET A 1 6.61 -11.37 -7.07
N LYS A 2 6.82 -12.50 -7.76
CA LYS A 2 7.27 -12.50 -9.15
C LYS A 2 6.06 -12.38 -10.07
N PHE A 3 6.17 -11.59 -11.12
CA PHE A 3 5.16 -11.59 -12.17
C PHE A 3 5.24 -12.91 -12.93
N LYS A 4 4.08 -13.55 -13.13
CA LYS A 4 4.02 -14.84 -13.86
C LYS A 4 4.39 -14.67 -15.32
N ASP A 5 3.92 -13.57 -15.89
CA ASP A 5 4.15 -13.19 -17.28
C ASP A 5 5.02 -11.94 -17.33
N GLN A 6 5.76 -11.79 -18.43
CA GLN A 6 6.52 -10.58 -18.68
C GLN A 6 5.57 -9.37 -18.77
N LEU A 7 5.90 -8.32 -18.03
CA LEU A 7 5.14 -7.07 -18.11
C LEU A 7 5.36 -6.39 -19.46
N ILE A 8 4.29 -5.79 -19.97
CA ILE A 8 4.26 -5.08 -21.23
C ILE A 8 4.63 -3.62 -20.98
N GLU A 9 5.63 -3.15 -21.72
CA GLU A 9 6.09 -1.76 -21.67
C GLU A 9 5.24 -0.84 -22.55
N GLY A 10 5.01 0.37 -22.05
CA GLY A 10 4.38 1.44 -22.81
C GLY A 10 4.62 2.80 -22.16
N THR A 11 3.98 3.82 -22.73
CA THR A 11 4.08 5.21 -22.26
C THR A 11 2.71 5.69 -21.80
N LEU A 12 2.65 6.25 -20.60
CA LEU A 12 1.43 6.83 -20.04
C LEU A 12 0.99 8.05 -20.87
N VAL A 13 -0.23 7.99 -21.43
CA VAL A 13 -0.81 9.09 -22.22
C VAL A 13 -1.75 9.93 -21.36
N LYS A 14 -2.68 9.28 -20.64
CA LYS A 14 -3.57 9.95 -19.71
C LYS A 14 -4.18 8.99 -18.70
N ARG A 15 -4.61 9.51 -17.56
CA ARG A 15 -5.47 8.81 -16.59
C ARG A 15 -6.79 9.55 -16.45
N TYR A 16 -7.90 8.83 -16.43
CA TYR A 16 -9.23 9.43 -16.35
C TYR A 16 -10.22 8.53 -15.61
N LYS A 17 -11.30 9.14 -15.09
CA LYS A 17 -12.36 8.46 -14.31
C LYS A 17 -11.83 7.56 -13.19
N ARG A 18 -10.65 7.87 -12.63
CA ARG A 18 -9.92 7.14 -11.56
C ARG A 18 -9.46 5.72 -11.87
N PHE A 19 -10.15 5.00 -12.77
CA PHE A 19 -9.95 3.56 -13.02
C PHE A 19 -9.33 3.25 -14.39
N PHE A 20 -9.12 4.26 -15.24
CA PHE A 20 -8.62 4.07 -16.60
C PHE A 20 -7.33 4.84 -16.84
N ALA A 21 -6.35 4.16 -17.42
CA ALA A 21 -5.15 4.77 -17.97
C ALA A 21 -5.02 4.38 -19.44
N GLU A 22 -4.82 5.36 -20.31
CA GLU A 22 -4.43 5.13 -21.71
C GLU A 22 -2.91 5.04 -21.79
N ILE A 23 -2.43 3.99 -22.43
CA ILE A 23 -1.02 3.65 -22.54
C ILE A 23 -0.70 3.37 -24.00
N LYS A 24 0.30 4.07 -24.54
CA LYS A 24 0.82 3.80 -25.88
C LYS A 24 1.89 2.71 -25.76
N LEU A 25 1.62 1.53 -26.29
CA LEU A 25 2.57 0.41 -26.30
C LEU A 25 3.76 0.71 -27.21
N LEU A 26 4.85 -0.04 -27.07
CA LEU A 26 6.01 0.06 -27.96
C LEU A 26 5.67 -0.26 -29.43
N SER A 27 4.63 -1.07 -29.67
CA SER A 27 4.08 -1.33 -31.02
C SER A 27 3.41 -0.10 -31.66
N GLY A 28 3.14 0.96 -30.88
CA GLY A 28 2.38 2.12 -31.29
C GLY A 28 0.87 2.04 -31.00
N GLU A 29 0.36 0.86 -30.62
CA GLU A 29 -1.05 0.65 -30.25
C GLU A 29 -1.40 1.44 -28.97
N LEU A 30 -2.57 2.09 -28.96
CA LEU A 30 -3.11 2.74 -27.76
C LEU A 30 -4.07 1.78 -27.05
N VAL A 31 -3.73 1.38 -25.82
CA VAL A 31 -4.56 0.48 -25.01
C VAL A 31 -5.11 1.18 -23.77
N THR A 32 -6.26 0.71 -23.28
CA THR A 32 -6.82 1.13 -21.98
C THR A 32 -6.50 0.08 -20.91
N ALA A 33 -5.77 0.49 -19.89
CA ALA A 33 -5.47 -0.31 -18.70
C ALA A 33 -6.35 0.09 -17.51
N HIS A 34 -6.71 -0.90 -16.69
CA HIS A 34 -7.36 -0.68 -15.41
C HIS A 34 -6.35 -0.16 -14.38
N THR A 35 -6.72 0.86 -13.62
CA THR A 35 -5.95 1.37 -12.48
C THR A 35 -6.64 0.98 -11.17
N ALA A 36 -6.01 0.09 -10.39
CA ALA A 36 -6.58 -0.42 -9.14
C ALA A 36 -6.59 0.60 -7.98
N ASN A 37 -5.73 1.61 -8.07
CA ASN A 37 -5.69 2.68 -7.09
C ASN A 37 -6.77 3.72 -7.41
N THR A 38 -7.70 3.90 -6.48
CA THR A 38 -8.85 4.80 -6.60
C THR A 38 -8.57 6.21 -6.11
N GLY A 39 -7.41 6.43 -5.49
CA GLY A 39 -6.95 7.71 -5.00
C GLY A 39 -6.48 8.65 -6.12
N PRO A 40 -6.08 9.88 -5.77
CA PRO A 40 -5.65 10.87 -6.76
C PRO A 40 -4.32 10.49 -7.42
N MET A 41 -3.45 9.74 -6.73
CA MET A 41 -2.14 9.32 -7.23
C MET A 41 -1.28 10.51 -7.64
N THR A 42 -1.31 11.55 -6.80
CA THR A 42 -0.91 12.93 -7.09
C THR A 42 0.50 13.03 -7.68
N THR A 43 1.43 12.24 -7.16
CA THR A 43 2.85 12.26 -7.56
C THR A 43 3.26 11.04 -8.37
N CYS A 44 2.30 10.32 -8.96
CA CYS A 44 2.55 9.08 -9.70
C CYS A 44 2.31 9.20 -11.21
N PHE A 45 1.46 10.14 -11.67
CA PHE A 45 1.01 10.24 -13.07
C PHE A 45 1.53 11.50 -13.73
N GLU A 46 2.78 11.46 -14.15
CA GLU A 46 3.29 12.44 -15.10
C GLU A 46 3.15 11.85 -16.52
N ILE A 47 2.48 12.58 -17.41
CA ILE A 47 2.25 12.16 -18.80
C ILE A 47 3.61 11.98 -19.51
N GLY A 48 3.71 10.97 -20.37
CA GLY A 48 4.94 10.64 -21.09
C GLY A 48 5.89 9.73 -20.31
N ARG A 49 5.58 9.38 -19.05
CA ARG A 49 6.40 8.43 -18.29
C ARG A 49 6.22 6.99 -18.78
N PRO A 50 7.28 6.18 -18.77
CA PRO A 50 7.17 4.74 -18.97
C PRO A 50 6.23 4.08 -17.96
N ALA A 51 5.50 3.07 -18.42
CA ALA A 51 4.55 2.30 -17.64
C ALA A 51 4.71 0.81 -17.95
N LEU A 52 4.41 -0.02 -16.96
CA LEU A 52 4.41 -1.48 -17.07
C LEU A 52 3.01 -2.03 -16.81
N LEU A 53 2.55 -2.90 -17.71
CA LEU A 53 1.22 -3.48 -17.71
C LEU A 53 1.28 -5.00 -17.59
N SER A 54 0.35 -5.57 -16.83
CA SER A 54 0.00 -6.98 -16.99
C SER A 54 -1.12 -7.13 -18.02
N ARG A 55 -1.15 -8.26 -18.73
CA ARG A 55 -2.22 -8.64 -19.65
C ARG A 55 -2.98 -9.84 -19.09
N HIS A 56 -4.29 -9.85 -19.32
CA HIS A 56 -5.18 -10.90 -18.87
C HIS A 56 -6.08 -11.33 -20.02
N ASP A 57 -6.04 -12.61 -20.35
CA ASP A 57 -6.85 -13.20 -21.43
C ASP A 57 -8.19 -13.77 -20.94
N ASN A 58 -8.56 -13.54 -19.68
CA ASN A 58 -9.86 -13.95 -19.15
C ASN A 58 -10.99 -13.22 -19.92
N PRO A 59 -11.85 -13.95 -20.67
CA PRO A 59 -12.87 -13.35 -21.52
C PRO A 59 -13.95 -12.58 -20.73
N LYS A 60 -14.08 -12.83 -19.42
CA LYS A 60 -15.01 -12.09 -18.55
C LYS A 60 -14.53 -10.69 -18.19
N ARG A 61 -13.25 -10.36 -18.41
CA ARG A 61 -12.71 -9.03 -18.09
C ARG A 61 -13.02 -8.05 -19.22
N LYS A 62 -13.61 -6.91 -18.87
CA LYS A 62 -13.85 -5.82 -19.81
C LYS A 62 -12.55 -5.18 -20.33
N LEU A 63 -11.55 -5.06 -19.46
CA LEU A 63 -10.22 -4.55 -19.80
C LEU A 63 -9.19 -5.67 -19.72
N LYS A 64 -8.42 -5.82 -20.79
CA LYS A 64 -7.37 -6.84 -20.89
C LYS A 64 -6.10 -6.47 -20.13
N TYR A 65 -5.89 -5.18 -19.83
CA TYR A 65 -4.66 -4.69 -19.21
C TYR A 65 -4.92 -4.16 -17.80
N SER A 66 -3.98 -4.41 -16.88
CA SER A 66 -3.91 -3.73 -15.58
C SER A 66 -2.59 -2.97 -15.48
N LEU A 67 -2.66 -1.73 -14.98
CA LEU A 67 -1.48 -0.90 -14.79
C LEU A 67 -0.78 -1.31 -13.50
N GLU A 68 0.45 -1.83 -13.62
CA GLU A 68 1.21 -2.36 -12.49
C GLU A 68 2.15 -1.32 -11.91
N MET A 69 2.96 -0.68 -12.77
CA MET A 69 3.96 0.30 -12.36
C MET A 69 4.02 1.49 -13.31
N ILE A 70 4.39 2.64 -12.77
CA ILE A 70 4.79 3.83 -13.54
C ILE A 70 6.21 4.23 -13.13
N LYS A 71 6.99 4.70 -14.09
CA LYS A 71 8.37 5.15 -13.86
C LYS A 71 8.37 6.59 -13.34
N ALA A 72 8.87 6.78 -12.13
CA ALA A 72 9.35 8.07 -11.63
C ALA A 72 10.74 8.36 -12.22
N PRO A 73 11.28 9.59 -12.12
CA PRO A 73 12.62 9.91 -12.63
C PRO A 73 13.72 8.91 -12.23
N GLN A 74 13.69 8.38 -11.01
CA GLN A 74 14.75 7.52 -10.46
C GLN A 74 14.31 6.10 -10.09
N SER A 75 13.00 5.80 -10.07
CA SER A 75 12.49 4.52 -9.56
C SER A 75 11.20 4.09 -10.25
N TRP A 76 10.81 2.84 -10.05
CA TRP A 76 9.44 2.41 -10.32
C TRP A 76 8.53 2.77 -9.13
N ILE A 77 7.27 3.06 -9.42
CA ILE A 77 6.19 3.20 -8.44
C ILE A 77 5.18 2.09 -8.70
N GLY A 78 4.95 1.23 -7.71
CA GLY A 78 3.92 0.20 -7.71
C GLY A 78 2.55 0.84 -7.51
N VAL A 79 1.78 0.93 -8.59
CA VAL A 79 0.49 1.63 -8.60
C VAL A 79 -0.71 0.70 -8.50
N ASN A 80 -0.51 -0.60 -8.68
CA ASN A 80 -1.53 -1.60 -8.45
C ASN A 80 -1.68 -1.91 -6.96
N THR A 81 -2.58 -1.19 -6.28
CA THR A 81 -2.81 -1.34 -4.84
C THR A 81 -3.40 -2.68 -4.44
N HIS A 82 -3.98 -3.46 -5.37
CA HIS A 82 -4.45 -4.81 -5.07
C HIS A 82 -3.31 -5.77 -4.71
N LEU A 83 -2.07 -5.45 -5.09
CA LEU A 83 -0.92 -6.29 -4.77
C LEU A 83 -0.47 -6.18 -3.31
N ALA A 84 -0.87 -5.13 -2.58
CA ALA A 84 -0.35 -4.86 -1.24
C ALA A 84 -0.57 -6.03 -0.25
N ASN A 85 -1.75 -6.66 -0.29
CA ASN A 85 -2.06 -7.82 0.57
C ASN A 85 -1.24 -9.05 0.15
N GLN A 86 -1.12 -9.32 -1.16
CA GLN A 86 -0.27 -10.42 -1.62
C GLN A 86 1.20 -10.22 -1.21
N LEU A 87 1.74 -9.02 -1.42
CA LEU A 87 3.10 -8.65 -1.04
C LEU A 87 3.32 -8.83 0.46
N THR A 88 2.37 -8.40 1.28
CA THR A 88 2.40 -8.55 2.74
C THR A 88 2.41 -10.02 3.14
N SER A 89 1.51 -10.83 2.57
CA SER A 89 1.44 -12.27 2.84
C SER A 89 2.76 -12.97 2.53
N GLU A 90 3.33 -12.71 1.34
CA GLU A 90 4.64 -13.26 0.95
C GLU A 90 5.77 -12.79 1.87
N ALA A 91 5.75 -11.52 2.30
CA ALA A 91 6.77 -10.96 3.19
C ALA A 91 6.70 -11.51 4.62
N ILE A 92 5.50 -11.84 5.11
CA ILE A 92 5.32 -12.55 6.39
C ILE A 92 5.87 -13.97 6.25
N GLN A 93 5.49 -14.69 5.18
CA GLN A 93 5.92 -16.08 4.93
C GLN A 93 7.45 -16.20 4.73
N ASN A 94 8.04 -15.25 4.02
CA ASN A 94 9.50 -15.20 3.77
C ASN A 94 10.29 -14.61 4.95
N LYS A 95 9.62 -14.31 6.07
CA LYS A 95 10.22 -13.72 7.27
C LYS A 95 10.86 -12.36 7.06
N THR A 96 10.47 -11.61 6.02
CA THR A 96 10.98 -10.24 5.80
C THR A 96 10.46 -9.29 6.88
N ILE A 97 9.17 -9.38 7.22
CA ILE A 97 8.56 -8.58 8.28
C ILE A 97 8.77 -9.31 9.60
N GLN A 98 9.85 -8.97 10.30
CA GLN A 98 10.28 -9.66 11.52
C GLN A 98 9.26 -9.56 12.66
N GLU A 99 8.55 -8.44 12.76
CA GLU A 99 7.58 -8.19 13.82
C GLU A 99 6.33 -9.07 13.71
N LEU A 100 6.04 -9.60 12.52
CA LEU A 100 4.88 -10.46 12.27
C LEU A 100 5.24 -11.96 12.24
N GLN A 101 6.41 -12.33 12.77
CA GLN A 101 6.83 -13.72 12.91
C GLN A 101 6.24 -14.37 14.17
N GLY A 102 6.28 -15.70 14.22
CA GLY A 102 5.75 -16.48 15.35
C GLY A 102 4.26 -16.84 15.24
N TYR A 103 3.62 -16.54 14.11
CA TYR A 103 2.25 -16.97 13.79
C TYR A 103 2.23 -18.18 12.87
N LYS A 104 1.37 -19.16 13.16
CA LYS A 104 1.24 -20.40 12.37
C LYS A 104 0.21 -20.24 11.25
N ASN A 105 -0.88 -19.52 11.51
CA ASN A 105 -1.98 -19.36 10.57
C ASN A 105 -2.11 -17.89 10.14
N ILE A 106 -2.39 -17.68 8.85
CA ILE A 106 -2.61 -16.36 8.24
C ILE A 106 -4.00 -16.40 7.58
N PHE A 107 -4.93 -15.59 8.06
CA PHE A 107 -6.28 -15.47 7.52
C PHE A 107 -6.45 -14.13 6.82
N PRO A 108 -6.40 -14.07 5.49
CA PRO A 108 -6.60 -12.83 4.75
C PRO A 108 -8.07 -12.40 4.72
N GLU A 109 -8.33 -11.11 4.48
CA GLU A 109 -9.68 -10.52 4.32
C GLU A 109 -10.62 -10.86 5.49
N TYR A 110 -10.08 -10.82 6.71
CA TYR A 110 -10.77 -11.31 7.90
C TYR A 110 -11.87 -10.35 8.35
N LYS A 111 -13.09 -10.89 8.51
CA LYS A 111 -14.28 -10.10 8.87
C LYS A 111 -14.30 -9.77 10.36
N ILE A 112 -14.46 -8.48 10.67
CA ILE A 112 -14.64 -7.95 12.03
C ILE A 112 -15.95 -7.14 12.10
N GLY A 113 -17.00 -7.73 12.69
CA GLY A 113 -18.33 -7.12 12.69
C GLY A 113 -18.82 -6.81 11.25
N ASN A 114 -18.95 -5.52 10.92
CA ASN A 114 -19.38 -5.03 9.61
C ASN A 114 -18.22 -4.57 8.70
N SER A 115 -16.98 -4.79 9.09
CA SER A 115 -15.78 -4.41 8.34
C SER A 115 -14.91 -5.63 8.05
N ARG A 116 -13.83 -5.44 7.30
CA ARG A 116 -12.78 -6.43 7.06
C ARG A 116 -11.42 -5.78 7.27
N LEU A 117 -10.56 -6.47 7.99
CA LEU A 117 -9.13 -6.16 8.06
C LEU A 117 -8.38 -7.08 7.10
N ASP A 118 -7.21 -6.64 6.66
CA ASP A 118 -6.45 -7.36 5.65
C ASP A 118 -5.96 -8.73 6.14
N PHE A 119 -5.56 -8.86 7.42
CA PHE A 119 -5.15 -10.14 8.00
C PHE A 119 -5.55 -10.32 9.47
N MET A 120 -5.81 -11.58 9.84
CA MET A 120 -5.70 -12.09 11.21
C MET A 120 -4.62 -13.17 11.26
N LEU A 121 -3.68 -13.05 12.19
CA LEU A 121 -2.59 -14.01 12.41
C LEU A 121 -2.80 -14.71 13.75
N THR A 122 -2.65 -16.05 13.80
CA THR A 122 -2.86 -16.82 15.03
C THR A 122 -1.75 -17.83 15.32
N ASN A 123 -1.51 -18.06 16.59
CA ASN A 123 -0.67 -19.12 17.13
C ASN A 123 -1.23 -19.59 18.48
N SER A 124 -0.99 -20.84 18.87
CA SER A 124 -1.50 -21.40 20.12
C SER A 124 -0.98 -20.69 21.38
N ASN A 125 0.21 -20.08 21.30
CA ASN A 125 0.92 -19.49 22.45
C ASN A 125 1.11 -17.97 22.32
N SER A 126 0.33 -17.30 21.47
CA SER A 126 0.45 -15.84 21.27
C SER A 126 -0.93 -15.21 21.07
N PRO A 127 -1.14 -13.97 21.53
CA PRO A 127 -2.37 -13.25 21.24
C PRO A 127 -2.60 -13.16 19.73
N GLU A 128 -3.86 -13.30 19.30
CA GLU A 128 -4.24 -13.08 17.91
C GLU A 128 -3.82 -11.67 17.47
N CYS A 129 -3.28 -11.56 16.26
CA CYS A 129 -2.81 -10.31 15.70
C CYS A 129 -3.64 -9.90 14.50
N PHE A 130 -4.25 -8.72 14.57
CA PHE A 130 -4.97 -8.13 13.45
C PHE A 130 -4.08 -7.13 12.73
N VAL A 131 -3.97 -7.24 11.42
CA VAL A 131 -3.11 -6.40 10.59
C VAL A 131 -3.97 -5.71 9.54
N GLU A 132 -3.87 -4.38 9.49
CA GLU A 132 -4.39 -3.56 8.41
C GLU A 132 -3.23 -3.06 7.54
N VAL A 133 -3.35 -3.17 6.23
CA VAL A 133 -2.35 -2.80 5.25
C VAL A 133 -2.76 -1.54 4.50
N LYS A 134 -1.80 -0.62 4.33
CA LYS A 134 -1.96 0.59 3.52
C LYS A 134 -0.89 0.65 2.46
N SER A 135 -1.29 0.78 1.20
CA SER A 135 -0.36 1.10 0.11
C SER A 135 -0.03 2.59 0.11
N VAL A 136 1.25 2.92 0.03
CA VAL A 136 1.77 4.28 0.08
C VAL A 136 2.55 4.59 -1.18
N THR A 137 2.14 5.62 -1.92
CA THR A 137 2.76 6.01 -3.19
C THR A 137 3.00 7.52 -3.32
N LEU A 138 2.43 8.35 -2.43
CA LEU A 138 2.60 9.80 -2.47
C LEU A 138 4.03 10.19 -2.07
N LEU A 139 4.66 11.02 -2.89
CA LEU A 139 5.94 11.68 -2.60
C LEU A 139 5.66 13.02 -1.91
N GLY A 140 6.33 13.26 -0.81
CA GLY A 140 6.47 14.57 -0.21
C GLY A 140 7.87 15.14 -0.43
N ASP A 141 8.08 16.35 0.09
CA ASP A 141 9.39 16.99 0.10
C ASP A 141 10.45 16.13 0.80
N ASN A 142 11.72 16.34 0.46
CA ASN A 142 12.86 15.63 1.06
C ASN A 142 12.74 14.09 0.97
N ASN A 143 12.22 13.59 -0.15
CA ASN A 143 12.09 12.16 -0.45
C ASN A 143 11.31 11.40 0.64
N GLN A 144 10.21 12.00 1.12
CA GLN A 144 9.33 11.39 2.11
C GLN A 144 8.19 10.63 1.41
N ALA A 145 7.95 9.38 1.83
CA ALA A 145 6.70 8.70 1.49
C ALA A 145 5.59 9.20 2.42
N LEU A 146 4.47 9.62 1.84
CA LEU A 146 3.36 10.23 2.57
C LEU A 146 2.09 9.39 2.51
N PHE A 147 1.38 9.31 3.63
CA PHE A 147 0.01 8.79 3.67
C PHE A 147 -0.90 9.65 4.58
N PRO A 148 -2.16 9.92 4.19
CA PRO A 148 -2.80 9.54 2.93
C PRO A 148 -2.57 10.56 1.80
N ASP A 149 -2.97 10.22 0.57
CA ASP A 149 -2.95 11.10 -0.62
C ASP A 149 -4.28 11.88 -0.81
N ALA A 150 -5.28 11.59 0.02
CA ALA A 150 -6.55 12.32 0.12
C ALA A 150 -7.20 12.03 1.48
N VAL A 151 -8.20 12.81 1.88
CA VAL A 151 -9.01 12.52 3.07
C VAL A 151 -9.60 11.10 2.97
N THR A 152 -9.40 10.28 4.01
CA THR A 152 -9.71 8.84 4.01
C THR A 152 -10.57 8.42 5.20
N THR A 153 -11.88 8.62 5.09
CA THR A 153 -12.85 8.20 6.12
C THR A 153 -12.82 6.67 6.36
N ARG A 154 -12.55 5.88 5.32
CA ARG A 154 -12.34 4.42 5.46
C ARG A 154 -11.09 4.11 6.27
N GLY A 155 -9.98 4.80 6.01
CA GLY A 155 -8.75 4.63 6.79
C GLY A 155 -8.93 5.04 8.25
N GLN A 156 -9.67 6.12 8.51
CA GLN A 156 -10.02 6.58 9.85
C GLN A 156 -10.85 5.53 10.60
N LYS A 157 -11.86 4.93 9.95
CA LYS A 157 -12.67 3.84 10.52
C LYS A 157 -11.81 2.64 10.92
N HIS A 158 -10.88 2.22 10.05
CA HIS A 158 -10.02 1.07 10.36
C HIS A 158 -9.08 1.34 11.54
N LEU A 159 -8.61 2.58 11.74
CA LEU A 159 -7.85 2.94 12.95
C LEU A 159 -8.68 2.80 14.23
N LEU A 160 -9.95 3.24 14.20
CA LEU A 160 -10.87 3.05 15.32
C LEU A 160 -11.09 1.56 15.61
N GLU A 161 -11.26 0.75 14.57
CA GLU A 161 -11.43 -0.71 14.70
C GLU A 161 -10.19 -1.39 15.32
N LEU A 162 -8.98 -1.00 14.92
CA LEU A 162 -7.75 -1.50 15.54
C LEU A 162 -7.62 -1.08 17.00
N MET A 163 -7.99 0.16 17.36
CA MET A 163 -8.01 0.60 18.76
C MET A 163 -9.02 -0.20 19.59
N ASP A 164 -10.20 -0.49 19.05
CA ASP A 164 -11.23 -1.27 19.75
C ASP A 164 -10.84 -2.74 19.91
N LEU A 165 -10.15 -3.33 18.93
CA LEU A 165 -9.56 -4.66 19.06
C LEU A 165 -8.44 -4.69 20.12
N LYS A 166 -7.61 -3.65 20.14
CA LYS A 166 -6.53 -3.53 21.12
C LYS A 166 -7.05 -3.45 22.56
N LYS A 167 -8.14 -2.69 22.81
CA LYS A 167 -8.85 -2.67 24.10
C LYS A 167 -9.36 -4.04 24.56
N LYS A 168 -9.61 -4.96 23.62
CA LYS A 168 -10.04 -6.34 23.91
C LYS A 168 -8.88 -7.30 24.17
N GLY A 169 -7.64 -6.81 24.18
CA GLY A 169 -6.43 -7.60 24.44
C GLY A 169 -5.79 -8.23 23.20
N PHE A 170 -6.29 -7.92 22.00
CA PHE A 170 -5.66 -8.39 20.76
C PHE A 170 -4.44 -7.56 20.40
N ARG A 171 -3.46 -8.17 19.73
CA ARG A 171 -2.38 -7.43 19.09
C ARG A 171 -2.92 -6.78 17.82
N THR A 172 -2.58 -5.53 17.57
CA THR A 172 -3.06 -4.80 16.38
C THR A 172 -1.94 -4.03 15.72
N VAL A 173 -1.91 -4.09 14.39
CA VAL A 173 -0.83 -3.57 13.56
C VAL A 173 -1.42 -2.79 12.39
N MET A 174 -0.97 -1.55 12.21
CA MET A 174 -1.12 -0.81 10.97
C MET A 174 0.19 -0.90 10.18
N LEU A 175 0.16 -1.54 9.02
CA LEU A 175 1.31 -1.80 8.17
C LEU A 175 1.23 -0.92 6.91
N PHE A 176 2.16 0.01 6.78
CA PHE A 176 2.32 0.84 5.58
C PHE A 176 3.34 0.20 4.63
N ILE A 177 2.90 -0.11 3.42
CA ILE A 177 3.74 -0.64 2.34
C ILE A 177 4.03 0.48 1.33
N VAL A 178 5.27 0.96 1.36
CA VAL A 178 5.75 2.02 0.49
C VAL A 178 6.20 1.41 -0.84
N GLN A 179 5.39 1.61 -1.88
CA GLN A 179 5.60 1.03 -3.21
C GLN A 179 6.36 1.98 -4.14
N ARG A 180 7.46 2.57 -3.67
CA ARG A 180 8.40 3.40 -4.45
C ARG A 180 9.77 3.41 -3.77
N GLU A 181 10.84 3.44 -4.57
CA GLU A 181 12.22 3.30 -4.08
C GLU A 181 12.95 4.64 -3.91
N ASP A 182 12.42 5.73 -4.45
CA ASP A 182 12.98 7.09 -4.38
C ASP A 182 12.62 7.82 -3.07
N VAL A 183 12.41 7.08 -1.98
CA VAL A 183 12.13 7.62 -0.64
C VAL A 183 13.07 7.05 0.41
N THR A 184 13.29 7.82 1.47
CA THR A 184 14.18 7.42 2.58
C THR A 184 13.45 7.24 3.91
N GLN A 185 12.27 7.84 4.05
CA GLN A 185 11.50 7.82 5.28
C GLN A 185 10.01 7.96 5.00
N PHE A 186 9.19 7.60 5.99
CA PHE A 186 7.74 7.72 5.92
C PHE A 186 7.22 8.76 6.89
N LYS A 187 6.17 9.47 6.47
CA LYS A 187 5.50 10.48 7.27
C LYS A 187 4.00 10.50 6.99
N ILE A 188 3.23 10.88 8.00
CA ILE A 188 1.80 11.11 7.84
C ILE A 188 1.53 12.50 7.27
N ALA A 189 0.69 12.56 6.25
CA ALA A 189 0.27 13.80 5.60
C ALA A 189 -0.86 14.48 6.41
N ALA A 190 -0.53 15.01 7.59
CA ALA A 190 -1.50 15.71 8.44
C ALA A 190 -2.13 16.94 7.75
N HIS A 191 -1.42 17.54 6.79
CA HIS A 191 -1.93 18.64 5.96
C HIS A 191 -2.99 18.19 4.94
N ILE A 192 -3.06 16.89 4.62
CA ILE A 192 -4.08 16.31 3.73
C ILE A 192 -5.26 15.77 4.55
N ASP A 193 -4.98 15.02 5.62
CA ASP A 193 -6.02 14.47 6.50
C ASP A 193 -5.63 14.61 7.98
N LYS A 194 -5.99 15.76 8.56
CA LYS A 194 -5.75 16.08 9.97
C LYS A 194 -6.44 15.08 10.92
N ASN A 195 -7.60 14.56 10.53
CA ASN A 195 -8.36 13.60 11.35
C ASN A 195 -7.68 12.23 11.36
N TYR A 196 -7.19 11.75 10.21
CA TYR A 196 -6.39 10.53 10.14
C TYR A 196 -5.12 10.66 10.98
N ALA A 197 -4.41 11.79 10.89
CA ALA A 197 -3.21 12.04 11.70
C ALA A 197 -3.52 11.99 13.21
N LYS A 198 -4.59 12.68 13.65
CA LYS A 198 -5.04 12.65 15.06
C LYS A 198 -5.38 11.22 15.51
N LEU A 199 -6.12 10.46 14.70
CA LEU A 199 -6.50 9.09 15.02
C LEU A 199 -5.28 8.15 15.06
N LEU A 200 -4.27 8.37 14.21
CA LEU A 200 -3.05 7.56 14.26
C LEU A 200 -2.24 7.85 15.53
N THR A 201 -2.14 9.11 15.95
CA THR A 201 -1.53 9.48 17.24
C THR A 201 -2.27 8.84 18.41
N GLN A 202 -3.61 8.82 18.36
CA GLN A 202 -4.41 8.10 19.36
C GLN A 202 -4.14 6.59 19.31
N ALA A 203 -4.06 5.99 18.12
CA ALA A 203 -3.77 4.57 17.96
C ALA A 203 -2.41 4.19 18.57
N LEU A 204 -1.38 5.02 18.39
CA LEU A 204 -0.08 4.86 19.06
C LEU A 204 -0.22 4.89 20.59
N HIS A 205 -1.04 5.80 21.14
CA HIS A 205 -1.30 5.85 22.58
C HIS A 205 -2.04 4.60 23.10
N PHE A 206 -2.90 4.00 22.28
CA PHE A 206 -3.51 2.70 22.56
C PHE A 206 -2.57 1.51 22.29
N GLU A 207 -1.29 1.75 21.94
CA GLU A 207 -0.30 0.73 21.60
C GLU A 207 -0.68 -0.12 20.37
N VAL A 208 -1.38 0.47 19.40
CA VAL A 208 -1.46 -0.07 18.03
C VAL A 208 -0.09 0.07 17.40
N GLU A 209 0.49 -1.03 16.94
CA GLU A 209 1.83 -1.04 16.35
C GLU A 209 1.80 -0.43 14.95
N ILE A 210 2.75 0.45 14.65
CA ILE A 210 2.90 1.05 13.33
C ILE A 210 4.16 0.49 12.68
N LEU A 211 3.98 -0.25 11.60
CA LEU A 211 5.07 -0.80 10.79
C LEU A 211 5.10 -0.11 9.45
N VAL A 212 6.31 0.16 8.95
CA VAL A 212 6.50 0.76 7.63
C VAL A 212 7.60 0.00 6.92
N TYR A 213 7.28 -0.51 5.74
CA TYR A 213 8.22 -1.25 4.91
C TYR A 213 8.21 -0.70 3.48
N GLY A 214 9.40 -0.57 2.91
CA GLY A 214 9.61 -0.21 1.52
C GLY A 214 9.72 -1.44 0.63
N CYS A 215 9.25 -1.31 -0.61
CA CYS A 215 9.40 -2.31 -1.65
C CYS A 215 10.64 -2.07 -2.51
N ARG A 216 11.18 -3.15 -3.08
CA ARG A 216 12.06 -3.13 -4.26
C ARG A 216 11.23 -3.49 -5.49
N LEU A 217 11.36 -2.73 -6.58
CA LEU A 217 10.49 -2.87 -7.75
C LEU A 217 11.30 -3.03 -9.03
N THR A 218 10.99 -4.10 -9.77
CA THR A 218 11.57 -4.40 -11.08
C THR A 218 10.48 -4.85 -12.04
N ALA A 219 10.79 -4.92 -13.34
CA ALA A 219 9.85 -5.45 -14.32
C ALA A 219 9.53 -6.95 -14.10
N GLN A 220 10.35 -7.67 -13.33
CA GLN A 220 10.21 -9.10 -13.05
C GLN A 220 9.51 -9.38 -11.72
N GLU A 221 9.69 -8.52 -10.72
CA GLU A 221 9.14 -8.71 -9.38
C GLU A 221 8.94 -7.41 -8.61
N ILE A 222 7.98 -7.45 -7.68
CA ILE A 222 7.84 -6.48 -6.59
C ILE A 222 7.96 -7.26 -5.30
N ILE A 223 8.87 -6.87 -4.41
CA ILE A 223 9.02 -7.48 -3.08
C ILE A 223 9.03 -6.41 -2.01
N ILE A 224 8.47 -6.71 -0.84
CA ILE A 224 8.77 -5.95 0.36
C ILE A 224 10.21 -6.29 0.75
N ASP A 225 11.03 -5.26 1.01
CA ASP A 225 12.47 -5.40 1.11
C ASP A 225 12.97 -5.00 2.51
N LYS A 226 12.72 -3.75 2.92
CA LYS A 226 13.33 -3.17 4.12
C LYS A 226 12.36 -2.37 4.95
N LYS A 227 12.57 -2.35 6.26
CA LYS A 227 11.90 -1.43 7.18
C LYS A 227 12.32 0.01 6.86
N LEU A 228 11.37 0.93 6.86
CA LEU A 228 11.64 2.36 6.68
C LEU A 228 11.53 3.10 8.00
N LEU A 229 12.26 4.21 8.11
CA LEU A 229 12.17 5.10 9.25
C LEU A 229 10.80 5.75 9.30
N TYR A 230 10.16 5.66 10.47
CA TYR A 230 8.98 6.41 10.83
C TYR A 230 9.29 7.18 12.12
N ALA A 231 9.44 8.50 12.00
CA ALA A 231 9.52 9.38 13.16
C ALA A 231 8.10 9.89 13.44
N PRO A 232 7.39 9.34 14.45
CA PRO A 232 6.09 9.86 14.81
C PRO A 232 6.24 11.35 15.15
N GLN A 233 5.37 12.18 14.57
CA GLN A 233 5.23 13.56 15.02
C GLN A 233 4.55 13.49 16.39
N LEU A 234 5.35 13.31 17.44
CA LEU A 234 4.93 13.62 18.78
C LEU A 234 4.74 15.13 18.78
N ASN A 235 3.49 15.57 18.70
CA ASN A 235 3.18 16.94 19.07
C ASN A 235 3.72 17.11 20.48
N SER A 236 4.71 17.99 20.64
CA SER A 236 5.01 18.60 21.92
C SER A 236 3.66 19.02 22.49
N THR A 237 3.28 18.40 23.61
CA THR A 237 2.13 18.79 24.40
C THR A 237 2.09 20.31 24.48
N GLU A 238 1.04 20.93 23.95
CA GLU A 238 0.67 22.28 24.34
C GLU A 238 0.50 22.23 25.86
N THR A 239 1.48 22.81 26.55
CA THR A 239 1.42 23.19 27.96
C THR A 239 0.40 24.29 28.16
#